data_AF-A0A832XKU7-F1
#
_entry.id   AF-A0A832XKU7-F1
#
_cell.length_a   1.000
_cell.length_b   1.000
_cell.length_c   1.000
_cell.angle_alpha   90.00
_cell.angle_beta   90.00
_cell.angle_gamma   90.00
#
_symmetry.space_group_name_H-M   'P 1'
#
loop_
_entity.id
_entity.type
_entity.pdbx_description
1 polymer ?
#
loop_
_entity_poly.entity_id
_entity_poly.type
_entity_poly.pdbx_seq_one_letter_code
_entity_poly.pdbx_strand_id
1 'polypeptide(L)'
;MTLRIAMWSGPRNISTAMMRAWENRPDTVVVDEPLYAHFLAETGIEHPGRDEVIAAGETDWQLAIAGLLAPVESAIFYQKQMTHHLLPHINRGWMAEVRNCFLIRDPREVLLSYAKKRADVTVDDVGILQQAEIFDHVCELTGEVPPVLDAKDVLTDPRKVLGTLCQRLDIEFCDEMLAWPSG
;
A
#
# COMPACT_ATOMS: atom_id res chain seq x y z
N MET A 1 21.43 5.80 -1.70
CA MET A 1 20.43 5.10 -2.53
C MET A 1 19.12 5.14 -1.76
N THR A 2 18.02 5.58 -2.38
CA THR A 2 16.72 5.67 -1.70
C THR A 2 16.17 4.27 -1.41
N LEU A 3 15.70 4.06 -0.18
CA LEU A 3 14.93 2.87 0.19
C LEU A 3 13.49 3.01 -0.31
N ARG A 4 13.05 2.11 -1.19
CA ARG A 4 11.67 2.08 -1.70
C ARG A 4 10.87 1.04 -0.97
N ILE A 5 9.73 1.43 -0.41
CA ILE A 5 8.84 0.55 0.36
C ILE A 5 7.50 0.46 -0.36
N ALA A 6 7.11 -0.73 -0.79
CA ALA A 6 5.77 -1.00 -1.29
C ALA A 6 4.93 -1.61 -0.17
N MET A 7 4.04 -0.83 0.44
CA MET A 7 3.11 -1.32 1.45
C MET A 7 1.81 -1.75 0.80
N TRP A 8 1.64 -3.07 0.66
CA TRP A 8 0.46 -3.71 0.08
C TRP A 8 -0.64 -3.88 1.11
N SER A 9 -1.85 -3.46 0.75
CA SER A 9 -3.04 -3.61 1.58
C SER A 9 -4.28 -3.85 0.73
N GLY A 10 -5.25 -4.60 1.26
CA GLY A 10 -6.63 -4.48 0.78
C GLY A 10 -7.28 -3.19 1.29
N PRO A 11 -8.49 -2.84 0.82
CA PRO A 11 -9.25 -1.75 1.42
C PRO A 11 -9.54 -1.99 2.92
N ARG A 12 -9.80 -0.91 3.65
CA ARG A 12 -10.23 -0.94 5.07
C ARG A 12 -9.19 -1.51 6.06
N ASN A 13 -7.93 -1.58 5.65
CA ASN A 13 -6.77 -2.01 6.45
C ASN A 13 -5.97 -0.84 7.04
N ILE A 14 -6.59 0.32 7.34
CA ILE A 14 -5.91 1.54 7.86
C ILE A 14 -4.70 2.04 7.02
N SER A 15 -4.59 1.67 5.75
CA SER A 15 -3.43 2.00 4.93
C SER A 15 -3.19 3.49 4.75
N THR A 16 -4.25 4.32 4.77
CA THR A 16 -4.11 5.78 4.83
C THR A 16 -3.44 6.24 6.12
N ALA A 17 -3.81 5.69 7.28
CA ALA A 17 -3.16 6.03 8.55
C ALA A 17 -1.70 5.57 8.56
N MET A 18 -1.41 4.39 8.00
CA MET A 18 -0.03 3.93 7.79
C MET A 18 0.74 4.92 6.89
N MET A 19 0.18 5.33 5.76
CA MET A 19 0.82 6.34 4.89
C MET A 19 1.08 7.66 5.63
N ARG A 20 0.13 8.15 6.44
CA ARG A 20 0.32 9.36 7.25
C ARG A 20 1.47 9.19 8.25
N ALA A 21 1.62 8.02 8.88
CA ALA A 21 2.76 7.75 9.76
C ALA A 21 4.10 7.88 9.02
N TRP A 22 4.20 7.37 7.80
CA TRP A 22 5.43 7.50 7.00
C TRP A 22 5.64 8.90 6.43
N GLU A 23 4.57 9.60 6.03
CA GLU A 23 4.62 10.98 5.53
C GLU A 23 5.14 11.99 6.57
N ASN A 24 4.91 11.73 7.87
CA ASN A 24 5.37 12.62 8.93
C ASN A 24 6.84 12.41 9.32
N ARG A 25 7.53 11.43 8.71
CA ARG A 25 8.98 11.33 8.86
C ARG A 25 9.68 12.40 8.00
N PRO A 26 10.71 13.08 8.52
CA PRO A 26 11.42 14.13 7.76
C PRO A 26 12.24 13.60 6.59
N ASP A 27 12.54 12.30 6.56
CA ASP A 27 13.39 11.62 5.59
C ASP A 27 12.61 10.79 4.55
N THR A 28 11.29 11.01 4.46
CA THR A 28 10.38 10.18 3.68
C THR A 28 9.51 11.02 2.74
N VAL A 29 9.34 10.54 1.51
CA VAL A 29 8.26 10.98 0.61
C VAL A 29 7.29 9.83 0.39
N VAL A 30 6.00 10.15 0.21
CA VAL A 30 4.94 9.15 0.02
C VAL A 30 4.24 9.31 -1.31
N VAL A 31 3.70 8.21 -1.85
CA VAL A 31 2.73 8.23 -2.94
C VAL A 31 1.47 7.45 -2.56
N ASP A 32 0.31 8.02 -2.86
CA ASP A 32 -1.00 7.45 -2.55
C ASP A 32 -1.57 6.71 -3.77
N GLU A 33 -1.72 5.39 -3.66
CA GLU A 33 -2.41 4.52 -4.63
C GLU A 33 -2.01 4.76 -6.11
N PRO A 34 -0.73 4.61 -6.46
CA PRO A 34 -0.20 5.00 -7.78
C PRO A 34 -0.81 4.25 -8.97
N LEU A 35 -1.43 3.09 -8.74
CA LEU A 35 -2.08 2.28 -9.77
C LEU A 35 -3.59 2.53 -9.89
N TYR A 36 -4.17 3.45 -9.09
CA TYR A 36 -5.62 3.62 -9.03
C TYR A 36 -6.21 4.22 -10.31
N ALA A 37 -5.56 5.24 -10.87
CA ALA A 37 -6.00 5.85 -12.12
C ALA A 37 -6.00 4.84 -13.28
N HIS A 38 -4.93 4.05 -13.43
CA HIS A 38 -4.90 2.93 -14.38
C HIS A 38 -6.03 1.92 -14.13
N PHE A 39 -6.23 1.49 -12.88
CA PHE A 39 -7.31 0.56 -12.52
C PHE A 39 -8.70 1.07 -12.94
N LEU A 40 -9.03 2.34 -12.66
CA LEU A 40 -10.31 2.93 -13.02
C LEU A 40 -10.49 3.13 -14.54
N ALA A 41 -9.39 3.47 -15.23
CA ALA A 41 -9.39 3.64 -16.68
C ALA A 41 -9.61 2.29 -17.39
N GLU A 42 -8.92 1.24 -16.96
CA GLU A 42 -8.97 -0.09 -17.59
C GLU A 42 -10.28 -0.83 -17.27
N THR A 43 -10.74 -0.80 -16.03
CA THR A 43 -11.93 -1.57 -15.60
C THR A 43 -13.25 -0.90 -15.98
N GLY A 44 -13.26 0.42 -16.17
CA GLY A 44 -14.47 1.20 -16.43
C GLY A 44 -15.48 1.21 -15.27
N ILE A 45 -15.09 0.77 -14.07
CA ILE A 45 -15.98 0.74 -12.89
C ILE A 45 -16.46 2.16 -12.55
N GLU A 46 -17.75 2.32 -12.32
CA GLU A 46 -18.30 3.58 -11.81
C GLU A 46 -17.92 3.77 -10.33
N HIS A 47 -17.16 4.81 -10.05
CA HIS A 47 -16.75 5.20 -8.71
C HIS A 47 -16.94 6.71 -8.51
N PRO A 48 -17.39 7.17 -7.33
CA PRO A 48 -17.41 8.59 -7.01
C PRO A 48 -16.03 9.24 -7.19
N GLY A 49 -15.95 10.35 -7.93
CA GLY A 49 -14.68 11.02 -8.23
C GLY A 49 -13.79 10.29 -9.23
N ARG A 50 -14.30 9.29 -9.96
CA ARG A 50 -13.54 8.51 -10.96
C ARG A 50 -12.77 9.40 -11.93
N ASP A 51 -13.46 10.34 -12.57
CA ASP A 51 -12.85 11.16 -13.63
C ASP A 51 -11.79 12.10 -13.07
N GLU A 52 -11.97 12.57 -11.83
CA GLU A 52 -10.97 13.38 -11.11
C GLU A 52 -9.72 12.56 -10.79
N VAL A 53 -9.88 11.32 -10.32
CA VAL A 53 -8.76 10.39 -10.05
C VAL A 53 -8.00 10.05 -11.34
N ILE A 54 -8.72 9.74 -12.42
CA ILE A 54 -8.12 9.44 -13.72
C ILE A 54 -7.36 10.68 -14.25
N ALA A 55 -7.93 11.87 -14.14
CA ALA A 55 -7.31 13.09 -14.63
C ALA A 55 -6.07 13.50 -13.80
N ALA A 56 -6.05 13.20 -12.51
CA ALA A 56 -4.95 13.53 -11.60
C ALA A 56 -3.82 12.48 -11.58
N GLY A 57 -4.12 11.23 -11.94
CA GLY A 57 -3.17 10.12 -11.88
C GLY A 57 -2.64 9.66 -13.24
N GLU A 58 -1.76 8.66 -13.20
CA GLU A 58 -1.20 8.03 -14.39
C GLU A 58 -2.06 6.83 -14.82
N THR A 59 -2.45 6.81 -16.10
CA THR A 59 -3.29 5.75 -16.67
C THR A 59 -2.48 4.72 -17.44
N ASP A 60 -1.23 5.02 -17.79
CA ASP A 60 -0.27 4.05 -18.29
C ASP A 60 0.46 3.38 -17.12
N TRP A 61 0.15 2.12 -16.86
CA TRP A 61 0.77 1.37 -15.76
C TRP A 61 2.30 1.27 -15.89
N GLN A 62 2.87 1.30 -17.10
CA GLN A 62 4.31 1.24 -17.31
C GLN A 62 4.97 2.53 -16.83
N LEU A 63 4.36 3.68 -17.13
CA LEU A 63 4.82 4.98 -16.64
C LEU A 63 4.63 5.09 -15.12
N ALA A 64 3.51 4.58 -14.59
CA ALA A 64 3.28 4.56 -13.15
C ALA A 64 4.39 3.78 -12.42
N ILE A 65 4.71 2.56 -12.85
CA ILE A 65 5.80 1.75 -12.27
C ILE A 65 7.17 2.40 -12.47
N ALA A 66 7.44 2.98 -13.64
CA ALA A 66 8.68 3.71 -13.87
C ALA A 66 8.84 4.86 -12.87
N GLY A 67 7.76 5.58 -12.54
CA GLY A 67 7.73 6.59 -11.49
C GLY A 67 8.00 6.04 -10.09
N LEU A 68 7.51 4.83 -9.78
CA LEU A 68 7.79 4.16 -8.50
C LEU A 68 9.27 3.77 -8.32
N LEU A 69 9.98 3.54 -9.42
CA LEU A 69 11.40 3.19 -9.44
C LEU A 69 12.32 4.40 -9.71
N ALA A 70 11.76 5.54 -10.12
CA ALA A 70 12.52 6.74 -10.43
C ALA A 70 13.31 7.26 -9.21
N PRO A 71 14.41 8.00 -9.43
CA PRO A 71 15.11 8.70 -8.35
C PRO A 71 14.19 9.70 -7.64
N VAL A 72 14.33 9.82 -6.32
CA VAL A 72 13.66 10.86 -5.51
C VAL A 72 14.67 11.52 -4.58
N GLU A 73 14.46 12.79 -4.25
CA GLU A 73 15.32 13.56 -3.34
C GLU A 73 14.95 13.31 -1.87
N SER A 74 14.88 12.04 -1.48
CA SER A 74 14.58 11.62 -0.12
C SER A 74 15.25 10.28 0.20
N ALA A 75 15.47 10.01 1.49
CA ALA A 75 16.09 8.75 1.91
C ALA A 75 15.13 7.57 1.72
N ILE A 76 13.83 7.79 1.94
CA ILE A 76 12.78 6.78 1.87
C ILE A 76 11.69 7.23 0.90
N PHE A 77 11.25 6.31 0.05
CA PHE A 77 10.07 6.47 -0.79
C PHE A 77 9.04 5.40 -0.45
N TYR A 78 7.96 5.81 0.21
CA TYR A 78 6.90 4.92 0.66
C TYR A 78 5.72 4.94 -0.32
N GLN A 79 5.27 3.76 -0.72
CA GLN A 79 4.21 3.59 -1.72
C GLN A 79 3.03 2.88 -1.05
N LYS A 80 1.90 3.57 -0.92
CA LYS A 80 0.64 2.96 -0.47
C LYS A 80 0.01 2.21 -1.63
N GLN A 81 0.12 0.89 -1.62
CA GLN A 81 -0.40 0.03 -2.69
C GLN A 81 -1.70 -0.65 -2.26
N MET A 82 -2.66 -0.67 -3.18
CA MET A 82 -3.90 -1.43 -3.04
C MET A 82 -3.84 -2.68 -3.91
N THR A 83 -4.09 -3.84 -3.31
CA THR A 83 -3.88 -5.14 -3.98
C THR A 83 -4.77 -5.31 -5.21
N HIS A 84 -6.02 -4.86 -5.13
CA HIS A 84 -6.98 -4.91 -6.24
C HIS A 84 -6.69 -3.91 -7.37
N HIS A 85 -5.80 -2.92 -7.18
CA HIS A 85 -5.37 -2.03 -8.27
C HIS A 85 -4.31 -2.70 -9.16
N LEU A 86 -3.68 -3.77 -8.69
CA LEU A 86 -2.69 -4.53 -9.47
C LEU A 86 -3.40 -5.53 -10.39
N LEU A 87 -3.76 -5.05 -11.58
CA LEU A 87 -4.43 -5.87 -12.59
C LEU A 87 -3.53 -7.00 -13.13
N PRO A 88 -4.10 -8.12 -13.60
CA PRO A 88 -3.34 -9.31 -14.00
C PRO A 88 -2.30 -9.09 -15.12
N HIS A 89 -2.52 -8.13 -16.01
CA HIS A 89 -1.59 -7.83 -17.12
C HIS A 89 -0.40 -6.98 -16.70
N ILE A 90 -0.42 -6.40 -15.49
CA ILE A 90 0.69 -5.58 -14.99
C ILE A 90 1.87 -6.49 -14.65
N ASN A 91 3.03 -6.19 -15.23
CA ASN A 91 4.25 -6.93 -14.93
C ASN A 91 4.61 -6.76 -13.44
N ARG A 92 4.93 -7.86 -12.75
CA ARG A 92 5.23 -7.88 -11.30
C ARG A 92 6.74 -7.91 -10.97
N GLY A 93 7.62 -7.95 -11.97
CA GLY A 93 9.07 -8.08 -11.79
C GLY A 93 9.71 -6.90 -11.04
N TRP A 94 9.14 -5.69 -11.14
CA TRP A 94 9.58 -4.51 -10.40
C TRP A 94 9.49 -4.69 -8.88
N MET A 95 8.69 -5.64 -8.38
CA MET A 95 8.59 -5.94 -6.96
C MET A 95 9.92 -6.43 -6.38
N ALA A 96 10.85 -6.94 -7.21
CA ALA A 96 12.21 -7.29 -6.77
C ALA A 96 13.07 -6.07 -6.43
N GLU A 97 12.71 -4.88 -6.93
CA GLU A 97 13.50 -3.65 -6.80
C GLU A 97 13.08 -2.79 -5.60
N VAL A 98 12.07 -3.25 -4.83
CA VAL A 98 11.52 -2.54 -3.67
C VAL A 98 11.46 -3.46 -2.45
N ARG A 99 11.31 -2.88 -1.26
CA ARG A 99 10.97 -3.63 -0.04
C ARG A 99 9.46 -3.75 0.07
N ASN A 100 8.95 -4.93 -0.23
CA ASN A 100 7.53 -5.24 -0.09
C ASN A 100 7.18 -5.49 1.38
N CYS A 101 6.10 -4.87 1.85
CA CYS A 101 5.50 -5.08 3.16
C CYS A 101 4.00 -5.26 2.98
N PHE A 102 3.36 -5.97 3.91
CA PHE A 102 1.94 -6.31 3.81
C PHE A 102 1.21 -5.86 5.06
N LEU A 103 0.15 -5.08 4.90
CA LEU A 103 -0.75 -4.67 5.96
C LEU A 103 -2.06 -5.44 5.82
N ILE A 104 -2.36 -6.25 6.83
CA ILE A 104 -3.53 -7.12 6.87
C ILE A 104 -4.47 -6.71 8.00
N ARG A 105 -5.69 -7.24 7.96
CA ARG A 105 -6.69 -7.09 9.00
C ARG A 105 -7.56 -8.34 9.00
N ASP A 106 -8.10 -8.67 10.16
CA ASP A 106 -9.07 -9.75 10.29
C ASP A 106 -10.20 -9.60 9.24
N PRO A 107 -10.37 -10.57 8.33
CA PRO A 107 -11.41 -10.52 7.30
C PRO A 107 -12.81 -10.28 7.86
N ARG A 108 -13.11 -10.76 9.08
CA ARG A 108 -14.41 -10.54 9.73
C ARG A 108 -14.63 -9.06 10.02
N GLU A 109 -13.61 -8.34 10.48
CA GLU A 109 -13.69 -6.89 10.71
C GLU A 109 -13.81 -6.10 9.41
N VAL A 110 -13.14 -6.56 8.35
CA VAL A 110 -13.24 -5.95 7.03
C VAL A 110 -14.66 -6.08 6.50
N LEU A 111 -15.23 -7.30 6.51
CA LEU A 111 -16.62 -7.56 6.11
C LEU A 111 -17.63 -6.75 6.93
N LEU A 112 -17.44 -6.65 8.25
CA LEU A 112 -18.30 -5.82 9.11
C LEU A 112 -18.22 -4.33 8.77
N SER A 113 -17.05 -3.81 8.37
CA SER A 113 -16.92 -2.43 7.90
C SER A 113 -17.62 -2.22 6.55
N TYR A 114 -17.68 -3.24 5.70
CA TYR A 114 -18.28 -3.19 4.37
C TYR A 114 -19.81 -3.29 4.43
N ALA A 115 -20.35 -4.18 5.26
CA ALA A 115 -21.79 -4.35 5.47
C ALA A 115 -22.50 -3.06 5.95
N LYS A 116 -21.75 -2.10 6.50
CA LYS A 116 -22.26 -0.78 6.90
C LYS A 116 -22.33 0.25 5.75
N LYS A 117 -21.68 -0.01 4.61
CA LYS A 117 -21.47 1.00 3.55
C LYS A 117 -21.88 0.57 2.13
N ARG A 118 -21.94 -0.73 1.80
CA ARG A 118 -22.36 -1.23 0.47
C ARG A 118 -23.15 -2.53 0.60
N ALA A 119 -24.19 -2.68 -0.23
CA ALA A 119 -25.06 -3.86 -0.25
C ALA A 119 -24.43 -5.05 -1.01
N ASP A 120 -23.60 -4.78 -2.03
CA ASP A 120 -22.92 -5.80 -2.84
C ASP A 120 -21.41 -5.57 -2.77
N VAL A 121 -20.70 -6.46 -2.08
CA VAL A 121 -19.24 -6.47 -1.97
C VAL A 121 -18.78 -7.86 -2.35
N THR A 122 -17.97 -7.95 -3.40
CA THR A 122 -17.39 -9.22 -3.83
C THR A 122 -16.10 -9.50 -3.06
N VAL A 123 -15.64 -10.76 -3.09
CA VAL A 123 -14.35 -11.13 -2.47
C VAL A 123 -13.19 -10.36 -3.13
N ASP A 124 -13.30 -10.08 -4.44
CA ASP A 124 -12.31 -9.33 -5.20
C ASP A 124 -12.24 -7.86 -4.77
N ASP A 125 -13.37 -7.25 -4.40
CA ASP A 125 -13.41 -5.90 -3.85
C ASP A 125 -12.68 -5.77 -2.49
N VAL A 126 -12.50 -6.89 -1.78
CA VAL A 126 -11.77 -6.93 -0.51
C VAL A 126 -10.27 -7.12 -0.74
N GLY A 127 -9.87 -7.70 -1.87
CA GLY A 127 -8.47 -7.80 -2.28
C GLY A 127 -7.63 -8.82 -1.49
N ILE A 128 -8.25 -9.69 -0.68
CA ILE A 128 -7.53 -10.65 0.19
C ILE A 128 -6.84 -11.74 -0.62
N LEU A 129 -7.52 -12.28 -1.64
CA LEU A 129 -6.94 -13.31 -2.52
C LEU A 129 -5.77 -12.72 -3.31
N GLN A 130 -5.96 -11.53 -3.87
CA GLN A 130 -4.93 -10.77 -4.57
C GLN A 130 -3.74 -10.48 -3.64
N GLN A 131 -3.98 -10.16 -2.36
CA GLN A 131 -2.90 -9.93 -1.39
C GLN A 131 -2.07 -11.19 -1.14
N ALA A 132 -2.72 -12.35 -1.00
CA ALA A 132 -2.03 -13.62 -0.85
C ALA A 132 -1.20 -13.97 -2.10
N GLU A 133 -1.76 -13.80 -3.29
CA GLU A 133 -1.04 -14.03 -4.56
C GLU A 133 0.19 -13.10 -4.71
N ILE A 134 0.07 -11.83 -4.34
CA ILE A 134 1.19 -10.89 -4.36
C ILE A 134 2.25 -11.29 -3.34
N PHE A 135 1.84 -11.74 -2.14
CA PHE A 135 2.75 -12.22 -1.11
C PHE A 135 3.55 -13.44 -1.57
N ASP A 136 2.86 -14.45 -2.10
CA ASP A 136 3.50 -15.67 -2.61
C ASP A 136 4.47 -15.35 -3.76
N HIS A 137 4.05 -14.48 -4.69
CA HIS A 137 4.90 -14.02 -5.78
C HIS A 137 6.16 -13.31 -5.28
N VAL A 138 6.05 -12.43 -4.29
CA VAL A 138 7.19 -11.73 -3.69
C VAL A 138 8.14 -12.71 -3.00
N CYS A 139 7.60 -13.71 -2.28
CA CYS A 139 8.40 -14.75 -1.65
C CYS A 139 9.21 -15.53 -2.69
N GLU A 140 8.58 -15.95 -3.78
CA GLU A 140 9.24 -16.65 -4.89
C GLU A 140 10.29 -15.78 -5.58
N LEU A 141 9.95 -14.51 -5.84
CA LEU A 141 10.80 -13.58 -6.57
C LEU A 141 12.06 -13.17 -5.80
N THR A 142 11.95 -13.02 -4.48
CA THR A 142 13.04 -12.49 -3.63
C THR A 142 13.73 -13.56 -2.80
N GLY A 143 13.11 -14.72 -2.60
CA GLY A 143 13.59 -15.76 -1.70
C GLY A 143 13.46 -15.41 -0.21
N GLU A 144 12.83 -14.28 0.13
CA GLU A 144 12.60 -13.82 1.49
C GLU A 144 11.12 -13.72 1.82
N VAL A 145 10.78 -13.92 3.09
CA VAL A 145 9.44 -13.64 3.60
C VAL A 145 9.33 -12.14 3.93
N PRO A 146 8.45 -11.39 3.24
CA PRO A 146 8.27 -9.96 3.48
C PRO A 146 7.55 -9.70 4.81
N PRO A 147 7.77 -8.53 5.45
CA PRO A 147 7.07 -8.18 6.69
C PRO A 147 5.55 -8.15 6.51
N VAL A 148 4.83 -8.74 7.47
CA VAL A 148 3.37 -8.72 7.54
C VAL A 148 2.95 -8.06 8.86
N LEU A 149 2.08 -7.07 8.78
CA LEU A 149 1.61 -6.25 9.89
C LEU A 149 0.11 -6.40 10.05
N ASP A 150 -0.35 -6.65 11.27
CA ASP A 150 -1.78 -6.59 11.60
C ASP A 150 -2.19 -5.15 11.93
N ALA A 151 -3.19 -4.63 11.22
CA ALA A 151 -3.77 -3.31 11.42
C ALA A 151 -4.19 -3.06 12.89
N LYS A 152 -4.69 -4.09 13.59
CA LYS A 152 -5.07 -3.98 14.99
C LYS A 152 -3.87 -3.76 15.90
N ASP A 153 -2.76 -4.43 15.62
CA ASP A 153 -1.52 -4.26 16.39
C ASP A 153 -0.95 -2.86 16.18
N VAL A 154 -0.98 -2.36 14.92
CA VAL A 154 -0.59 -0.98 14.61
C VAL A 154 -1.43 0.03 15.39
N LEU A 155 -2.74 -0.19 15.51
CA LEU A 155 -3.62 0.72 16.27
C LEU A 155 -3.43 0.62 17.79
N THR A 156 -3.07 -0.56 18.30
CA THR A 156 -2.96 -0.81 19.74
C THR A 156 -1.62 -0.34 20.28
N ASP A 157 -0.53 -0.58 19.56
CA ASP A 157 0.83 -0.19 19.95
C ASP A 157 1.65 0.23 18.71
N PRO A 158 1.36 1.41 18.13
CA PRO A 158 2.00 1.86 16.90
C PRO A 158 3.51 1.99 17.05
N ARG A 159 3.99 2.42 18.23
CA ARG A 159 5.43 2.57 18.51
C ARG A 159 6.15 1.24 18.38
N LYS A 160 5.64 0.18 19.02
CA LYS A 160 6.27 -1.14 18.95
C LYS A 160 6.25 -1.70 17.53
N VAL A 161 5.10 -1.62 16.86
CA VAL A 161 4.93 -2.24 15.54
C VAL A 161 5.75 -1.51 14.47
N LEU A 162 5.66 -0.17 14.42
CA LEU A 162 6.45 0.63 13.47
C LEU A 162 7.95 0.55 13.79
N GLY A 163 8.34 0.55 15.05
CA GLY A 163 9.74 0.34 15.45
C GLY A 163 10.29 -1.01 14.98
N THR A 164 9.49 -2.08 15.11
CA THR A 164 9.84 -3.42 14.62
C THR A 164 9.98 -3.43 13.08
N LEU A 165 9.09 -2.74 12.37
CA LEU A 165 9.15 -2.61 10.92
C LEU A 165 10.40 -1.84 10.48
N CYS A 166 10.70 -0.70 11.10
CA CYS A 166 11.92 0.08 10.83
C CYS A 166 13.18 -0.77 11.03
N GLN A 167 13.25 -1.54 12.12
CA GLN A 167 14.36 -2.46 12.37
C GLN A 167 14.48 -3.53 11.26
N ARG A 168 13.36 -4.13 10.84
CA ARG A 168 13.36 -5.15 9.76
C ARG A 168 13.75 -4.56 8.40
N LEU A 169 13.55 -3.27 8.20
CA LEU A 169 13.93 -2.50 7.02
C LEU A 169 15.32 -1.85 7.12
N ASP A 170 16.04 -2.07 8.23
CA ASP A 170 17.36 -1.49 8.51
C ASP A 170 17.39 0.04 8.49
N ILE A 171 16.37 0.66 9.10
CA ILE A 171 16.26 2.11 9.26
C ILE A 171 15.91 2.49 10.71
N GLU A 172 16.22 3.73 11.10
CA GLU A 172 15.89 4.24 12.42
C GLU A 172 14.38 4.56 12.55
N PHE A 173 13.80 4.22 13.70
CA PHE A 173 12.46 4.64 14.06
C PHE A 173 12.42 6.16 14.33
N CYS A 174 11.31 6.81 13.99
CA CYS A 174 11.11 8.24 14.10
C CYS A 174 9.81 8.52 14.87
N ASP A 175 9.87 9.32 15.94
CA ASP A 175 8.74 9.56 16.84
C ASP A 175 7.58 10.28 16.15
N GLU A 176 7.90 11.11 15.15
CA GLU A 176 6.98 11.84 14.30
C GLU A 176 6.04 10.91 13.52
N MET A 177 6.38 9.62 13.37
CA MET A 177 5.47 8.62 12.82
C MET A 177 4.20 8.41 13.67
N LEU A 178 4.21 8.81 14.94
CA LEU A 178 3.11 8.56 15.88
C LEU A 178 2.12 9.72 16.00
N ALA A 179 2.42 10.86 15.38
CA ALA A 179 1.60 12.06 15.49
C ALA A 179 1.53 12.77 14.15
N TRP A 180 0.32 13.11 13.71
CA TRP A 180 0.10 13.94 12.54
C TRP A 180 -1.00 14.96 12.82
N PRO A 181 -0.99 16.14 12.16
CA PRO A 181 -2.04 17.13 12.30
C PRO A 181 -3.41 16.53 11.99
N SER A 182 -4.45 16.97 12.70
CA SER A 182 -5.82 16.65 12.32
C SER A 182 -6.09 17.20 10.92
N GLY A 183 -6.54 16.33 10.02
CA GLY A 183 -7.10 16.71 8.72
C GLY A 183 -8.58 17.07 8.81
#